data_AF-A0A958YEX6-F1
#
_entry.id   AF-A0A958YEX6-F1
#
_cell.length_a   1.000
_cell.length_b   1.000
_cell.length_c   1.000
_cell.angle_alpha   90.00
_cell.angle_beta   90.00
_cell.angle_gamma   90.00
#
_symmetry.space_group_name_H-M   'P 1'
#
loop_
_entity.id
_entity.type
_entity.pdbx_description
1 polymer ?
#
loop_
_entity_poly.entity_id
_entity_poly.type
_entity_poly.pdbx_seq_one_letter_code
_entity_poly.pdbx_strand_id
1 'polypeptide(L)'
;SVSSFKVATPSAYAKFGDELSQMLTNALQNVNCFNVLLSTKDSNEILNEIEFGETGNTQKGATPKRGKMKGAQVIVMGKVTEYAAGQSSQSYGPVKIANNKAHIGFIIQLINVETRELIDSKSFNVDGSAGGFKGVKVGGVRMAGSIQDNKALANACEKGIIEAIEYIVSSKDKMPLPDANHVNAKDGTYITILNADYSKVKTVAELLSSKGKVSNKEIVDGTGSFFLEHSMKTDAIADLIDSKLGNKYSIQSLEEGEITLVAK
;
A
#
# COMPACT_ATOMS: atom_id res chain seq x y z
N SER A 1 -3.28 -0.36 6.70
CA SER A 1 -2.05 -0.38 5.87
C SER A 1 -0.92 0.21 6.69
N VAL A 2 0.33 -0.22 6.50
CA VAL A 2 1.50 0.34 7.18
C VAL A 2 2.26 1.20 6.18
N SER A 3 2.50 2.46 6.53
CA SER A 3 3.35 3.35 5.73
C SER A 3 4.82 3.11 6.05
N SER A 4 5.71 3.49 5.12
CA SER A 4 7.14 3.57 5.42
C SER A 4 7.40 4.45 6.65
N PHE A 5 8.40 4.07 7.45
CA PHE A 5 8.76 4.88 8.61
C PHE A 5 9.62 6.04 8.14
N LYS A 6 9.24 7.27 8.47
CA LYS A 6 10.05 8.44 8.17
C LYS A 6 11.27 8.45 9.08
N VAL A 7 12.46 8.42 8.50
CA VAL A 7 13.71 8.59 9.25
C VAL A 7 13.89 10.08 9.59
N ALA A 8 13.88 10.42 10.87
CA ALA A 8 14.03 11.79 11.36
C ALA A 8 15.33 12.04 12.14
N THR A 9 16.17 11.00 12.27
CA THR A 9 17.52 11.11 12.84
C THR A 9 18.57 10.97 11.72
N PRO A 10 19.61 11.83 11.70
CA PRO A 10 20.67 11.74 10.70
C PRO A 10 21.56 10.50 10.88
N SER A 11 21.50 9.83 12.03
CA SER A 11 22.34 8.66 12.33
C SER A 11 21.83 7.35 11.69
N ALA A 12 20.55 7.29 11.32
CA ALA A 12 19.98 6.13 10.66
C ALA A 12 20.23 6.18 9.15
N TYR A 13 20.50 5.01 8.55
CA TYR A 13 20.61 4.91 7.11
C TYR A 13 19.22 5.03 6.45
N ALA A 14 19.20 5.53 5.21
CA ALA A 14 17.96 5.92 4.52
C ALA A 14 16.90 4.81 4.45
N LYS A 15 17.32 3.54 4.30
CA LYS A 15 16.42 2.39 4.16
C LYS A 15 15.92 1.82 5.49
N PHE A 16 16.45 2.26 6.63
CA PHE A 16 16.11 1.69 7.94
C PHE A 16 14.61 1.78 8.25
N GLY A 17 13.98 2.89 7.88
CA GLY A 17 12.55 3.08 8.08
C GLY A 17 11.66 2.18 7.21
N ASP A 18 12.08 1.90 5.98
CA ASP A 18 11.39 0.95 5.11
C ASP A 18 11.50 -0.47 5.70
N GLU A 19 12.67 -0.87 6.19
CA GLU A 19 12.89 -2.17 6.82
C GLU A 19 12.04 -2.35 8.10
N LEU A 20 11.98 -1.34 8.98
CA LEU A 20 11.09 -1.36 10.15
C LEU A 20 9.61 -1.47 9.77
N SER A 21 9.18 -0.78 8.70
CA SER A 21 7.79 -0.86 8.23
C SER A 21 7.44 -2.26 7.71
N GLN A 22 8.39 -2.94 7.05
CA GLN A 22 8.22 -4.32 6.60
C GLN A 22 8.15 -5.29 7.79
N MET A 23 8.96 -5.09 8.83
CA MET A 23 8.86 -5.85 10.07
C MET A 23 7.47 -5.74 10.67
N LEU A 24 6.98 -4.51 10.84
CA LEU A 24 5.68 -4.26 11.45
C LEU A 24 4.55 -4.85 10.60
N THR A 25 4.61 -4.70 9.27
CA THR A 25 3.64 -5.25 8.32
C THR A 25 3.54 -6.76 8.46
N ASN A 26 4.68 -7.46 8.42
CA ASN A 26 4.72 -8.91 8.59
C ASN A 26 4.16 -9.31 9.95
N ALA A 27 4.57 -8.62 11.00
CA ALA A 27 4.17 -9.00 12.35
C ALA A 27 2.67 -8.77 12.61
N LEU A 28 2.09 -7.70 12.08
CA LEU A 28 0.64 -7.45 12.08
C LEU A 28 -0.14 -8.51 11.29
N GLN A 29 0.40 -9.02 10.19
CA GLN A 29 -0.21 -10.14 9.46
C GLN A 29 -0.21 -11.41 10.31
N ASN A 30 0.92 -11.70 10.98
CA ASN A 30 1.08 -12.93 11.75
C ASN A 30 0.20 -13.02 13.01
N VAL A 31 -0.18 -11.89 13.62
CA VAL A 31 -1.11 -11.91 14.76
C VAL A 31 -2.56 -12.16 14.34
N ASN A 32 -2.87 -12.21 13.05
CA ASN A 32 -4.20 -12.49 12.50
C ASN A 32 -5.34 -11.62 13.08
N CYS A 33 -5.00 -10.46 13.65
CA CYS A 33 -5.97 -9.55 14.26
C CYS A 33 -6.53 -8.53 13.25
N PHE A 34 -5.87 -8.39 12.09
CA PHE A 34 -6.11 -7.33 11.11
C PHE A 34 -6.06 -7.86 9.67
N ASN A 35 -6.86 -7.25 8.80
CA ASN A 35 -6.66 -7.37 7.36
C ASN A 35 -5.58 -6.36 6.94
N VAL A 36 -4.34 -6.80 6.87
CA VAL A 36 -3.21 -5.93 6.50
C VAL A 36 -3.18 -5.76 4.99
N LEU A 37 -3.37 -4.52 4.54
CA LEU A 37 -3.26 -4.14 3.14
C LEU A 37 -1.84 -3.64 2.85
N LEU A 38 -1.36 -3.87 1.63
CA LEU A 38 -0.11 -3.28 1.14
C LEU A 38 -0.14 -1.76 1.24
N SER A 39 1.04 -1.16 1.29
CA SER A 39 1.17 0.29 1.19
C SER A 39 0.87 0.73 -0.25
N THR A 40 0.41 1.96 -0.42
CA THR A 40 0.17 2.52 -1.76
C THR A 40 1.46 2.64 -2.58
N LYS A 41 2.62 2.78 -1.92
CA LYS A 41 3.95 2.78 -2.57
C LYS A 41 4.26 1.43 -3.25
N ASP A 42 3.70 0.34 -2.73
CA ASP A 42 3.97 -1.02 -3.20
C ASP A 42 2.83 -1.60 -4.07
N SER A 43 1.80 -0.80 -4.42
CA SER A 43 0.65 -1.26 -5.19
C SER A 43 0.84 -1.24 -6.71
N ASN A 44 1.92 -0.64 -7.22
CA ASN A 44 2.15 -0.51 -8.68
C ASN A 44 2.27 -1.86 -9.38
N GLU A 45 2.94 -2.84 -8.77
CA GLU A 45 3.06 -4.19 -9.34
C GLU A 45 1.68 -4.87 -9.47
N ILE A 46 0.76 -4.60 -8.53
CA ILE A 46 -0.61 -5.13 -8.60
C ILE A 46 -1.39 -4.42 -9.71
N LEU A 47 -1.22 -3.11 -9.88
CA LEU A 47 -1.85 -2.37 -10.96
C LEU A 47 -1.38 -2.88 -12.34
N ASN A 48 -0.08 -3.18 -12.47
CA ASN A 48 0.47 -3.77 -13.68
C ASN A 48 -0.09 -5.16 -13.98
N GLU A 49 -0.38 -5.98 -12.95
CA GLU A 49 -1.01 -7.30 -13.13
C GLU A 49 -2.47 -7.18 -13.62
N ILE A 50 -3.20 -6.17 -13.13
CA ILE A 50 -4.55 -5.86 -13.62
C ILE A 50 -4.47 -5.48 -15.10
N GLU A 51 -3.58 -4.55 -15.45
CA GLU A 51 -3.37 -4.13 -16.84
C GLU A 51 -2.94 -5.30 -17.73
N PHE A 52 -2.01 -6.14 -17.28
CA PHE A 52 -1.57 -7.33 -18.00
C PHE A 52 -2.75 -8.29 -18.26
N GLY A 53 -3.62 -8.50 -17.27
CA GLY A 53 -4.80 -9.33 -17.46
C GLY A 53 -5.86 -8.69 -18.38
N GLU A 54 -5.93 -7.37 -18.48
CA GLU A 54 -6.80 -6.64 -19.42
C GLU A 54 -6.33 -6.79 -20.88
N THR A 55 -5.03 -7.07 -21.11
CA THR A 55 -4.50 -7.32 -22.47
C THR A 55 -4.92 -8.66 -23.09
N GLY A 56 -5.65 -9.50 -22.36
CA GLY A 56 -6.14 -10.81 -22.85
C GLY A 56 -5.09 -11.93 -22.82
N ASN A 57 -3.96 -11.71 -22.16
CA ASN A 57 -2.90 -12.71 -21.96
C ASN A 57 -3.21 -13.73 -20.84
N THR A 58 -4.24 -13.47 -20.03
CA THR A 58 -4.66 -14.33 -18.93
C THR A 58 -5.93 -15.12 -19.27
N GLN A 59 -6.21 -16.19 -18.51
CA GLN A 59 -7.46 -16.93 -18.66
C GLN A 59 -8.67 -16.04 -18.34
N LYS A 60 -9.77 -16.24 -19.06
CA LYS A 60 -11.02 -15.51 -18.82
C LYS A 60 -11.47 -15.68 -17.36
N GLY A 61 -11.66 -14.55 -16.67
CA GLY A 61 -12.07 -14.49 -15.27
C GLY A 61 -10.95 -14.68 -14.24
N ALA A 62 -9.69 -14.88 -14.67
CA ALA A 62 -8.54 -14.97 -13.76
C ALA A 62 -7.92 -13.60 -13.42
N THR A 63 -8.23 -12.56 -14.19
CA THR A 63 -7.72 -11.19 -13.98
C THR A 63 -8.37 -10.53 -12.77
N PRO A 64 -7.59 -9.95 -11.83
CA PRO A 64 -8.13 -9.08 -10.80
C PRO A 64 -8.79 -7.84 -11.42
N LYS A 65 -9.99 -7.47 -10.98
CA LYS A 65 -10.76 -6.36 -11.58
C LYS A 65 -10.43 -5.01 -10.93
N ARG A 66 -10.55 -3.91 -11.70
CA ARG A 66 -10.42 -2.57 -11.15
C ARG A 66 -11.55 -2.30 -10.15
N GLY A 67 -11.30 -1.41 -9.19
CA GLY A 67 -12.28 -1.02 -8.17
C GLY A 67 -12.62 -2.09 -7.12
N LYS A 68 -12.06 -3.31 -7.19
CA LYS A 68 -12.28 -4.37 -6.19
C LYS A 68 -11.22 -4.40 -5.07
N MET A 69 -10.22 -3.53 -5.12
CA MET A 69 -9.22 -3.41 -4.04
C MET A 69 -9.87 -2.86 -2.76
N LYS A 70 -9.52 -3.44 -1.61
CA LYS A 70 -9.95 -2.93 -0.31
C LYS A 70 -9.25 -1.61 0.00
N GLY A 71 -9.99 -0.66 0.55
CA GLY A 71 -9.43 0.55 1.16
C GLY A 71 -8.98 0.31 2.60
N ALA A 72 -7.91 0.97 3.03
CA ALA A 72 -7.49 0.94 4.44
C ALA A 72 -8.39 1.84 5.28
N GLN A 73 -8.90 1.33 6.41
CA GLN A 73 -9.64 2.12 7.39
C GLN A 73 -8.70 2.89 8.33
N VAL A 74 -7.53 2.31 8.60
CA VAL A 74 -6.47 2.89 9.44
C VAL A 74 -5.13 2.80 8.71
N ILE A 75 -4.38 3.89 8.75
CA ILE A 75 -2.97 3.92 8.36
C ILE A 75 -2.11 3.94 9.63
N VAL A 76 -1.16 3.02 9.69
CA VAL A 76 -0.10 3.03 10.70
C VAL A 76 1.09 3.78 10.12
N MET A 77 1.42 4.94 10.69
CA MET A 77 2.61 5.72 10.32
C MET A 77 3.70 5.53 11.37
N GLY A 78 4.94 5.37 10.92
CA GLY A 78 6.09 5.30 11.79
C GLY A 78 7.05 6.48 11.58
N LYS A 79 7.76 6.87 12.65
CA LYS A 79 8.86 7.85 12.58
C LYS A 79 10.02 7.38 13.42
N VAL A 80 11.18 7.18 12.83
CA VAL A 80 12.42 6.84 13.57
C VAL A 80 12.99 8.12 14.14
N THR A 81 13.02 8.22 15.47
CA THR A 81 13.48 9.39 16.23
C THR A 81 14.88 9.22 16.76
N GLU A 82 15.27 7.99 17.10
CA GLU A 82 16.61 7.68 17.63
C GLU A 82 17.16 6.42 16.96
N TYR A 83 18.45 6.44 16.69
CA TYR A 83 19.16 5.30 16.11
C TYR A 83 20.61 5.33 16.56
N ALA A 84 20.99 4.32 17.33
CA ALA A 84 22.36 4.05 17.73
C ALA A 84 22.64 2.56 17.54
N ALA A 85 23.11 2.19 16.35
CA ALA A 85 23.65 0.87 16.09
C ALA A 85 25.05 0.79 16.69
N GLY A 86 25.16 0.37 17.96
CA GLY A 86 26.39 0.51 18.72
C GLY A 86 27.61 -0.09 18.03
N GLN A 87 28.66 0.72 17.92
CA GLN A 87 30.04 0.28 17.80
C GLN A 87 30.93 1.21 18.63
N SER A 88 31.27 0.78 19.84
CA SER A 88 32.50 1.23 20.48
C SER A 88 33.30 -0.01 20.87
N SER A 89 34.25 -0.37 20.01
CA SER A 89 35.32 -1.29 20.38
C SER A 89 36.32 -0.50 21.22
N GLN A 90 36.26 -0.66 22.55
CA GLN A 90 37.30 -0.12 23.43
C GLN A 90 38.31 -1.26 23.69
N SER A 91 39.48 -1.14 23.07
CA SER A 91 40.56 -2.12 23.23
C SER A 91 41.29 -1.86 24.55
N TYR A 92 41.27 -2.82 25.46
CA TYR A 92 42.15 -2.87 26.62
C TYR A 92 43.05 -4.11 26.50
N GLY A 93 44.27 -3.93 25.97
CA GLY A 93 45.23 -5.02 25.76
C GLY A 93 44.81 -5.98 24.63
N PRO A 94 45.25 -7.26 24.65
CA PRO A 94 44.93 -8.25 23.60
C PRO A 94 43.47 -8.73 23.61
N VAL A 95 42.64 -8.24 24.54
CA VAL A 95 41.24 -8.67 24.70
C VAL A 95 40.32 -7.59 24.13
N LYS A 96 39.60 -7.93 23.06
CA LYS A 96 38.54 -7.09 22.49
C LYS A 96 37.24 -7.31 23.26
N ILE A 97 36.84 -6.36 24.11
CA ILE A 97 35.51 -6.35 24.73
C ILE A 97 34.60 -5.47 23.87
N ALA A 98 33.70 -6.10 23.11
CA ALA A 98 32.71 -5.38 22.31
C ALA A 98 31.47 -5.07 23.17
N ASN A 99 31.22 -3.80 23.48
CA ASN A 99 29.96 -3.37 24.09
C ASN A 99 28.85 -3.41 23.05
N ASN A 100 28.26 -4.61 22.88
CA ASN A 100 27.26 -4.93 21.87
C ASN A 100 25.84 -4.49 22.28
N LYS A 101 25.62 -3.19 22.44
CA LYS A 101 24.28 -2.61 22.67
C LYS A 101 23.85 -1.78 21.47
N ALA A 102 22.56 -1.75 21.19
CA ALA A 102 21.97 -0.83 20.23
C ALA A 102 20.74 -0.18 20.84
N HIS A 103 20.45 1.04 20.41
CA HIS A 103 19.26 1.77 20.82
C HIS A 103 18.47 2.19 19.59
N ILE A 104 17.16 2.00 19.62
CA ILE A 104 16.25 2.58 18.64
C ILE A 104 15.12 3.32 19.35
N GLY A 105 14.78 4.47 18.81
CA GLY A 105 13.60 5.23 19.21
C GLY A 105 12.72 5.42 17.99
N PHE A 106 11.43 5.12 18.12
CA PHE A 106 10.47 5.41 17.06
C PHE A 106 9.07 5.68 17.62
N ILE A 107 8.27 6.39 16.83
CA ILE A 107 6.89 6.72 17.14
C ILE A 107 5.99 5.94 16.19
N ILE A 108 4.91 5.37 16.72
CA ILE A 108 3.78 4.85 15.95
C ILE A 108 2.61 5.81 16.09
N GLN A 109 1.98 6.13 14.97
CA GLN A 109 0.76 6.93 14.87
C GLN A 109 -0.31 6.12 14.14
N LEU A 110 -1.49 6.07 14.72
CA LEU A 110 -2.67 5.43 14.14
C LEU A 110 -3.59 6.52 13.63
N ILE A 111 -3.88 6.51 12.32
CA ILE A 111 -4.63 7.58 11.67
C ILE A 111 -5.90 7.01 11.07
N ASN A 112 -7.04 7.63 11.38
CA ASN A 112 -8.30 7.37 10.70
C ASN A 112 -8.22 7.97 9.28
N VAL A 113 -8.40 7.14 8.25
CA VAL A 113 -8.22 7.57 6.86
C VAL A 113 -9.34 8.48 6.37
N GLU A 114 -10.55 8.31 6.90
CA GLU A 114 -11.72 9.10 6.52
C GLU A 114 -11.63 10.52 7.11
N THR A 115 -11.38 10.64 8.41
CA THR A 115 -11.36 11.94 9.11
C THR A 115 -10.00 12.61 9.14
N ARG A 116 -8.92 11.87 8.83
CA ARG A 116 -7.51 12.27 9.02
C ARG A 116 -7.14 12.56 10.48
N GLU A 117 -7.96 12.13 11.43
CA GLU A 117 -7.66 12.30 12.84
C GLU A 117 -6.60 11.31 13.30
N LEU A 118 -5.71 11.79 14.15
CA LEU A 118 -4.78 10.94 14.90
C LEU A 118 -5.58 10.22 15.99
N ILE A 119 -5.85 8.93 15.78
CA ILE A 119 -6.56 8.08 16.73
C ILE A 119 -5.74 7.93 18.01
N ASP A 120 -4.46 7.59 17.85
CA ASP A 120 -3.55 7.36 18.96
C ASP A 120 -2.10 7.48 18.49
N SER A 121 -1.19 7.75 19.42
CA SER A 121 0.24 7.89 19.15
C SER A 121 1.09 7.50 20.35
N LYS A 122 2.10 6.66 20.12
CA LYS A 122 3.02 6.21 21.18
C LYS A 122 4.47 6.18 20.70
N SER A 123 5.37 6.62 21.58
CA SER A 123 6.81 6.51 21.40
C SER A 123 7.33 5.23 22.05
N PHE A 124 8.28 4.58 21.37
CA PHE A 124 8.97 3.38 21.80
C PHE A 124 10.45 3.66 21.79
N ASN A 125 11.13 3.39 22.90
CA ASN A 125 12.57 3.56 23.05
C ASN A 125 13.12 2.25 23.59
N VAL A 126 13.91 1.56 22.78
CA VAL A 126 14.20 0.14 23.00
C VAL A 126 15.67 -0.13 22.84
N ASP A 127 16.24 -0.77 23.86
CA ASP A 127 17.61 -1.26 23.86
C ASP A 127 17.68 -2.73 23.43
N GLY A 128 18.59 -3.00 22.52
CA GLY A 128 18.96 -4.33 22.09
C GLY A 128 20.37 -4.70 22.52
N SER A 129 20.61 -5.99 22.70
CA SER A 129 21.94 -6.52 23.00
C SER A 129 22.23 -7.76 22.16
N ALA A 130 23.49 -7.97 21.76
CA ALA A 130 23.82 -9.09 20.87
C ALA A 130 23.54 -10.47 21.48
N GLY A 131 23.57 -10.59 22.82
CA GLY A 131 23.19 -11.83 23.52
C GLY A 131 21.69 -11.97 23.78
N GLY A 132 20.92 -10.88 23.66
CA GLY A 132 19.47 -10.88 23.79
C GLY A 132 18.74 -11.33 22.52
N PHE A 133 19.44 -11.35 21.38
CA PHE A 133 18.91 -11.86 20.13
C PHE A 133 18.79 -13.39 20.22
N LYS A 134 17.60 -13.87 20.60
CA LYS A 134 17.33 -15.31 20.70
C LYS A 134 17.12 -15.97 19.34
N GLY A 135 17.19 -15.20 18.24
CA GLY A 135 17.00 -15.72 16.89
C GLY A 135 15.64 -16.41 16.78
N VAL A 136 14.54 -15.68 17.01
CA VAL A 136 13.20 -16.25 16.90
C VAL A 136 12.32 -15.32 16.08
N LYS A 137 12.19 -15.67 14.80
CA LYS A 137 10.98 -15.57 13.97
C LYS A 137 9.82 -14.76 14.59
N VAL A 138 9.74 -13.48 14.23
CA VAL A 138 8.43 -12.82 14.14
C VAL A 138 7.76 -13.35 12.87
N GLY A 139 7.07 -14.48 13.01
CA GLY A 139 6.33 -15.16 11.92
C GLY A 139 7.17 -15.73 10.77
N GLY A 140 8.32 -16.31 11.05
CA GLY A 140 9.06 -17.11 10.06
C GLY A 140 10.05 -16.36 9.17
N VAL A 141 10.03 -15.03 9.17
CA VAL A 141 10.78 -14.20 8.20
C VAL A 141 12.18 -13.84 8.72
N ARG A 142 13.20 -14.06 7.89
CA ARG A 142 14.56 -13.55 8.13
C ARG A 142 14.60 -12.07 7.75
N MET A 143 14.94 -11.22 8.70
CA MET A 143 15.25 -9.80 8.51
C MET A 143 16.27 -9.63 7.38
N ALA A 144 15.89 -9.17 6.19
CA ALA A 144 16.81 -9.00 5.05
C ALA A 144 17.39 -7.57 5.04
N GLY A 145 18.71 -7.42 4.86
CA GLY A 145 19.42 -6.13 4.86
C GLY A 145 20.25 -5.88 6.12
N SER A 146 21.06 -4.82 6.11
CA SER A 146 22.18 -4.44 7.02
C SER A 146 21.99 -4.60 8.54
N ILE A 147 20.78 -4.90 9.00
CA ILE A 147 20.44 -5.25 10.39
C ILE A 147 21.01 -6.63 10.77
N GLN A 148 21.17 -7.58 9.83
CA GLN A 148 21.73 -8.91 10.12
C GLN A 148 23.15 -8.86 10.70
N ASP A 149 23.94 -7.88 10.27
CA ASP A 149 25.33 -7.73 10.69
C ASP A 149 25.45 -7.16 12.11
N ASN A 150 24.36 -6.63 12.68
CA ASN A 150 24.31 -6.12 14.04
C ASN A 150 23.19 -6.78 14.86
N LYS A 151 23.52 -7.88 15.54
CA LYS A 151 22.59 -8.63 16.43
C LYS A 151 21.94 -7.76 17.51
N ALA A 152 22.65 -6.74 18.02
CA ALA A 152 22.09 -5.86 19.03
C ALA A 152 21.01 -4.96 18.42
N LEU A 153 21.25 -4.41 17.23
CA LEU A 153 20.25 -3.65 16.48
C LEU A 153 19.05 -4.53 16.11
N ALA A 154 19.29 -5.74 15.60
CA ALA A 154 18.24 -6.70 15.30
C ALA A 154 17.36 -6.99 16.52
N ASN A 155 17.96 -7.17 17.70
CA ASN A 155 17.23 -7.38 18.95
C ASN A 155 16.41 -6.16 19.38
N ALA A 156 16.95 -4.95 19.20
CA ALA A 156 16.23 -3.71 19.51
C ALA A 156 14.99 -3.58 18.61
N CYS A 157 15.15 -3.80 17.30
CA CYS A 157 14.06 -3.78 16.33
C CYS A 157 12.99 -4.83 16.66
N GLU A 158 13.39 -6.07 16.94
CA GLU A 158 12.46 -7.15 17.28
C GLU A 158 11.60 -6.81 18.49
N LYS A 159 12.23 -6.38 19.61
CA LYS A 159 11.51 -5.97 20.81
C LYS A 159 10.57 -4.79 20.56
N GLY A 160 11.06 -3.76 19.87
CA GLY A 160 10.24 -2.58 19.57
C GLY A 160 9.03 -2.92 18.72
N ILE A 161 9.19 -3.78 17.71
CA ILE A 161 8.08 -4.23 16.87
C ILE A 161 7.06 -5.05 17.68
N ILE A 162 7.52 -5.93 18.58
CA ILE A 162 6.61 -6.66 19.47
C ILE A 162 5.81 -5.69 20.36
N GLU A 163 6.48 -4.75 21.03
CA GLU A 163 5.82 -3.75 21.87
C GLU A 163 4.83 -2.88 21.06
N ALA A 164 5.19 -2.54 19.82
CA ALA A 164 4.31 -1.80 18.92
C ALA A 164 3.06 -2.60 18.53
N ILE A 165 3.19 -3.90 18.26
CA ILE A 165 2.03 -4.75 17.94
C ILE A 165 1.13 -4.90 19.14
N GLU A 166 1.68 -5.18 20.32
CA GLU A 166 0.91 -5.30 21.56
C GLU A 166 0.10 -4.03 21.80
N TYR A 167 0.72 -2.87 21.60
CA TYR A 167 0.04 -1.59 21.65
C TYR A 167 -1.08 -1.48 20.60
N ILE A 168 -0.80 -1.74 19.32
CA ILE A 168 -1.79 -1.63 18.24
C ILE A 168 -2.98 -2.59 18.47
N VAL A 169 -2.71 -3.82 18.89
CA VAL A 169 -3.73 -4.82 19.22
C VAL A 169 -4.57 -4.35 20.41
N SER A 170 -3.95 -3.81 21.46
CA SER A 170 -4.67 -3.30 22.64
C SER A 170 -5.55 -2.08 22.34
N SER A 171 -5.20 -1.31 21.31
CA SER A 171 -5.97 -0.15 20.86
C SER A 171 -7.09 -0.52 19.89
N LYS A 172 -7.10 -1.74 19.33
CA LYS A 172 -8.03 -2.18 18.27
C LYS A 172 -9.49 -1.88 18.59
N ASP A 173 -9.98 -2.28 19.76
CA ASP A 173 -11.40 -2.16 20.13
C ASP A 173 -11.80 -0.71 20.46
N LYS A 174 -10.82 0.18 20.61
CA LYS A 174 -11.01 1.61 20.90
C LYS A 174 -10.87 2.46 19.64
N MET A 175 -10.48 1.88 18.50
CA MET A 175 -10.32 2.64 17.26
C MET A 175 -11.72 2.99 16.73
N PRO A 176 -12.05 4.28 16.54
CA PRO A 176 -13.23 4.67 15.79
C PRO A 176 -12.96 4.32 14.33
N LEU A 177 -13.31 3.08 13.95
CA LEU A 177 -13.18 2.64 12.57
C LEU A 177 -14.31 3.29 11.76
N PRO A 178 -14.02 3.85 10.58
CA PRO A 178 -15.06 4.28 9.67
C PRO A 178 -15.95 3.08 9.34
N ASP A 179 -17.28 3.27 9.29
CA ASP A 179 -18.18 2.18 8.93
C ASP A 179 -17.72 1.58 7.60
N ALA A 180 -17.71 0.25 7.51
CA ALA A 180 -17.28 -0.44 6.31
C ALA A 180 -18.07 -0.05 5.04
N ASN A 181 -19.20 0.65 5.22
CA ASN A 181 -20.08 1.18 4.19
C ASN A 181 -19.76 2.63 3.76
N HIS A 182 -18.81 3.32 4.40
CA HIS A 182 -18.41 4.70 4.10
C HIS A 182 -17.13 4.81 3.25
N VAL A 183 -16.75 3.75 2.55
CA VAL A 183 -15.87 3.94 1.39
C VAL A 183 -16.76 4.51 0.31
N ASN A 184 -16.66 5.81 0.04
CA ASN A 184 -17.10 6.41 -1.22
C ASN A 184 -16.25 5.81 -2.35
N ALA A 185 -16.43 4.50 -2.63
CA ALA A 185 -16.17 3.97 -3.94
C ALA A 185 -17.05 4.82 -4.83
N LYS A 186 -16.43 5.69 -5.61
CA LYS A 186 -17.17 6.47 -6.59
C LYS A 186 -17.87 5.46 -7.48
N ASP A 187 -19.19 5.42 -7.42
CA ASP A 187 -19.95 4.67 -8.42
C ASP A 187 -19.52 5.19 -9.79
N GLY A 188 -19.26 4.29 -10.71
CA GLY A 188 -18.72 4.67 -11.99
C GLY A 188 -18.30 3.50 -12.84
N THR A 189 -17.84 3.83 -14.03
CA THR A 189 -17.41 2.86 -15.04
C THR A 189 -16.00 3.20 -15.49
N TYR A 190 -15.11 2.22 -15.45
CA TYR A 190 -13.83 2.29 -16.16
C TYR A 190 -14.06 2.04 -17.64
N ILE A 191 -13.60 2.98 -18.47
CA ILE A 191 -13.68 2.89 -19.93
C ILE A 191 -12.27 2.62 -20.44
N THR A 192 -12.08 1.51 -21.14
CA THR A 192 -10.86 1.16 -21.85
C THR A 192 -11.14 1.20 -23.35
N ILE A 193 -10.23 1.76 -24.14
CA ILE A 193 -10.38 1.94 -25.58
C ILE A 193 -9.12 1.44 -26.28
N LEU A 194 -9.22 0.29 -26.93
CA LEU A 194 -8.15 -0.29 -27.73
C LEU A 194 -8.05 0.41 -29.08
N ASN A 195 -6.85 0.45 -29.66
CA ASN A 195 -6.51 1.10 -30.93
C ASN A 195 -6.86 2.60 -30.98
N ALA A 196 -6.65 3.28 -29.85
CA ALA A 196 -7.02 4.67 -29.65
C ALA A 196 -5.81 5.61 -29.56
N ASP A 197 -5.92 6.75 -30.24
CA ASP A 197 -5.10 7.93 -29.99
C ASP A 197 -5.83 8.91 -29.06
N TYR A 198 -5.20 10.04 -28.76
CA TYR A 198 -5.81 11.06 -27.92
C TYR A 198 -7.15 11.60 -28.44
N SER A 199 -7.30 11.75 -29.75
CA SER A 199 -8.54 12.24 -30.34
C SER A 199 -9.69 11.26 -30.13
N LYS A 200 -9.41 9.96 -30.28
CA LYS A 200 -10.36 8.88 -30.05
C LYS A 200 -10.81 8.85 -28.59
N VAL A 201 -9.86 8.87 -27.64
CA VAL A 201 -10.18 8.90 -26.20
C VAL A 201 -10.97 10.15 -25.82
N LYS A 202 -10.54 11.32 -26.31
CA LYS A 202 -11.21 12.60 -26.08
C LYS A 202 -12.67 12.56 -26.53
N THR A 203 -12.95 11.99 -27.70
CA THR A 203 -14.31 11.89 -28.27
C THR A 203 -15.25 11.14 -27.31
N VAL A 204 -14.83 9.98 -26.80
CA VAL A 204 -15.66 9.19 -25.87
C VAL A 204 -15.78 9.90 -24.52
N ALA A 205 -14.69 10.45 -24.00
CA ALA A 205 -14.71 11.18 -22.74
C ALA A 205 -15.61 12.43 -22.77
N GLU A 206 -15.63 13.17 -23.88
CA GLU A 206 -16.50 14.35 -24.05
C GLU A 206 -17.97 13.95 -24.11
N LEU A 207 -18.33 12.89 -24.83
CA LEU A 207 -19.70 12.35 -24.81
C LEU A 207 -20.16 12.06 -23.37
N LEU A 208 -19.32 11.34 -22.62
CA LEU A 208 -19.65 10.86 -21.29
C LEU A 208 -19.55 11.93 -20.20
N SER A 209 -18.82 13.03 -20.43
CA SER A 209 -18.76 14.15 -19.50
C SER A 209 -20.14 14.77 -19.17
N SER A 210 -21.13 14.57 -20.05
CA SER A 210 -22.53 14.97 -19.82
C SER A 210 -23.26 14.12 -18.77
N LYS A 211 -22.71 12.96 -18.42
CA LYS A 211 -23.30 11.96 -17.52
C LYS A 211 -22.56 11.78 -16.21
N GLY A 212 -21.35 12.31 -16.11
CA GLY A 212 -20.48 12.09 -14.97
C GLY A 212 -19.17 12.83 -15.07
N LYS A 213 -18.37 12.75 -13.99
CA LYS A 213 -17.05 13.36 -13.96
C LYS A 213 -16.03 12.39 -14.55
N VAL A 214 -15.28 12.84 -15.55
CA VAL A 214 -14.18 12.05 -16.12
C VAL A 214 -12.86 12.36 -15.40
N SER A 215 -12.14 11.32 -14.99
CA SER A 215 -10.82 11.40 -14.33
C SER A 215 -9.87 10.31 -14.83
N ASN A 216 -8.58 10.43 -14.46
CA ASN A 216 -7.53 9.44 -14.77
C ASN A 216 -7.45 9.10 -16.26
N LYS A 217 -7.45 10.14 -17.12
CA LYS A 217 -7.30 9.95 -18.57
C LYS A 217 -5.85 9.62 -18.87
N GLU A 218 -5.62 8.45 -19.44
CA GLU A 218 -4.29 7.95 -19.79
C GLU A 218 -4.30 7.31 -21.18
N ILE A 219 -3.15 7.35 -21.85
CA ILE A 219 -2.93 6.72 -23.14
C ILE A 219 -1.55 6.09 -23.13
N VAL A 220 -1.50 4.78 -23.27
CA VAL A 220 -0.28 3.98 -23.28
C VAL A 220 -0.40 2.97 -24.42
N ASP A 221 0.60 2.96 -25.32
CA ASP A 221 0.74 1.97 -26.40
C ASP A 221 -0.54 1.73 -27.24
N GLY A 222 -1.23 2.81 -27.62
CA GLY A 222 -2.45 2.73 -28.43
C GLY A 222 -3.69 2.26 -27.67
N THR A 223 -3.61 2.17 -26.34
CA THR A 223 -4.74 1.92 -25.44
C THR A 223 -5.01 3.17 -24.62
N GLY A 224 -6.23 3.68 -24.74
CA GLY A 224 -6.72 4.78 -23.91
C GLY A 224 -7.54 4.26 -22.75
N SER A 225 -7.41 4.85 -21.56
CA SER A 225 -8.29 4.55 -20.43
C SER A 225 -8.70 5.79 -19.65
N PHE A 226 -9.88 5.75 -19.04
CA PHE A 226 -10.32 6.75 -18.08
C PHE A 226 -11.41 6.20 -17.16
N PHE A 227 -11.65 6.88 -16.04
CA PHE A 227 -12.76 6.59 -15.14
C PHE A 227 -13.87 7.62 -15.29
N LEU A 228 -15.11 7.17 -15.44
CA LEU A 228 -16.31 7.99 -15.39
C LEU A 228 -17.03 7.77 -14.06
N GLU A 229 -17.06 8.78 -13.21
CA GLU A 229 -17.85 8.80 -11.96
C GLU A 229 -19.32 9.12 -12.27
N HIS A 230 -20.23 8.18 -12.00
CA HIS A 230 -21.68 8.29 -12.23
C HIS A 230 -22.48 7.27 -11.41
N SER A 231 -23.78 7.53 -11.17
CA SER A 231 -24.69 6.61 -10.48
C SER A 231 -25.51 5.70 -11.41
N MET A 232 -25.33 5.80 -12.72
CA MET A 232 -26.06 4.98 -13.70
C MET A 232 -25.54 3.53 -13.78
N LYS A 233 -26.37 2.61 -14.28
CA LYS A 233 -25.93 1.24 -14.60
C LYS A 233 -24.92 1.26 -15.76
N THR A 234 -23.95 0.35 -15.74
CA THR A 234 -22.93 0.25 -16.79
C THR A 234 -23.52 -0.01 -18.17
N ASP A 235 -24.56 -0.84 -18.28
CA ASP A 235 -25.24 -1.10 -19.56
C ASP A 235 -25.83 0.18 -20.18
N ALA A 236 -26.34 1.11 -19.35
CA ALA A 236 -26.88 2.38 -19.85
C ALA A 236 -25.78 3.30 -20.40
N ILE A 237 -24.54 3.20 -19.88
CA ILE A 237 -23.37 3.88 -20.46
C ILE A 237 -23.00 3.25 -21.79
N ALA A 238 -22.99 1.91 -21.86
CA ALA A 238 -22.69 1.17 -23.08
C ALA A 238 -23.68 1.52 -24.20
N ASP A 239 -24.98 1.52 -23.91
CA ASP A 239 -26.05 1.91 -24.85
C ASP A 239 -25.88 3.35 -25.35
N LEU A 240 -25.46 4.28 -24.47
CA LEU A 240 -25.18 5.66 -24.86
C LEU A 240 -23.99 5.76 -25.83
N ILE A 241 -22.93 4.99 -25.57
CA ILE A 241 -21.76 4.94 -26.44
C ILE A 241 -22.15 4.33 -27.80
N ASP A 242 -22.84 3.19 -27.81
CA ASP A 242 -23.22 2.51 -29.05
C ASP A 242 -24.16 3.37 -29.92
N SER A 243 -25.18 3.98 -29.29
CA SER A 243 -26.15 4.82 -30.00
C SER A 243 -25.56 6.10 -30.61
N LYS A 244 -24.47 6.65 -30.04
CA LYS A 244 -23.85 7.89 -30.51
C LYS A 244 -22.57 7.68 -31.30
N LEU A 245 -21.85 6.61 -31.00
CA LEU A 245 -20.49 6.36 -31.47
C LEU A 245 -20.28 4.93 -32.02
N GLY A 246 -21.31 4.09 -32.12
CA GLY A 246 -21.21 2.70 -32.63
C GLY A 246 -20.64 2.58 -34.05
N ASN A 247 -20.71 3.65 -34.85
CA ASN A 247 -20.08 3.71 -36.17
C ASN A 247 -18.55 3.85 -36.09
N LYS A 248 -18.01 4.35 -34.96
CA LYS A 248 -16.59 4.62 -34.72
C LYS A 248 -15.95 3.67 -33.71
N TYR A 249 -16.74 3.07 -32.83
CA TYR A 249 -16.28 2.15 -31.79
C TYR A 249 -17.17 0.92 -31.74
N SER A 250 -16.62 -0.19 -31.32
CA SER A 250 -17.36 -1.41 -31.00
C SER A 250 -17.15 -1.76 -29.54
N ILE A 251 -18.22 -2.15 -28.84
CA ILE A 251 -18.12 -2.69 -27.47
C ILE A 251 -17.56 -4.11 -27.57
N GLN A 252 -16.36 -4.32 -27.03
CA GLN A 252 -15.69 -5.63 -27.00
C GLN A 252 -16.08 -6.42 -25.75
N SER A 253 -16.19 -5.75 -24.60
CA SER A 253 -16.68 -6.34 -23.35
C SER A 253 -17.49 -5.34 -22.53
N LEU A 254 -18.45 -5.87 -21.80
CA LEU A 254 -19.34 -5.16 -20.89
C LEU A 254 -19.47 -5.98 -19.61
N GLU A 255 -18.96 -5.43 -18.52
CA GLU A 255 -19.04 -6.02 -17.18
C GLU A 255 -19.51 -4.95 -16.18
N GLU A 256 -19.94 -5.36 -14.99
CA GLU A 256 -20.35 -4.41 -13.96
C GLU A 256 -19.18 -3.48 -13.58
N GLY A 257 -19.32 -2.18 -13.88
CA GLY A 257 -18.31 -1.16 -13.63
C GLY A 257 -17.20 -1.03 -14.68
N GLU A 258 -17.22 -1.81 -15.77
CA GLU A 258 -16.17 -1.82 -16.79
C GLU A 258 -16.72 -1.96 -18.21
N ILE A 259 -16.22 -1.14 -19.15
CA ILE A 259 -16.52 -1.24 -20.58
C ILE A 259 -15.21 -1.18 -21.37
N THR A 260 -15.00 -2.16 -22.25
CA THR A 260 -13.92 -2.14 -23.22
C THR A 260 -14.46 -1.87 -24.61
N LEU A 261 -13.92 -0.86 -25.26
CA LEU A 261 -14.21 -0.46 -26.63
C LEU A 261 -13.01 -0.79 -27.53
N VAL A 262 -13.29 -1.10 -28.79
CA VAL A 262 -12.29 -1.14 -29.86
C VAL A 262 -12.60 0.00 -30.82
N ALA A 263 -11.65 0.91 -31.00
CA ALA A 263 -11.78 1.96 -32.00
C ALA A 263 -11.59 1.37 -33.41
N LYS A 264 -12.49 1.75 -34.32
CA LYS A 264 -12.43 1.40 -35.74
C LYS A 264 -11.46 2.31 -36.51
#